data_AF-A0A2V8E9S7-F1
#
_entry.id   AF-A0A2V8E9S7-F1
#
_cell.length_a   1.000
_cell.length_b   1.000
_cell.length_c   1.000
_cell.angle_alpha   90.00
_cell.angle_beta   90.00
_cell.angle_gamma   90.00
#
_symmetry.space_group_name_H-M   'P 1'
#
loop_
_entity.id
_entity.type
_entity.pdbx_description
1 polymer ?
#
loop_
_entity_poly.entity_id
_entity_poly.type
_entity_poly.pdbx_seq_one_letter_code
_entity_poly.pdbx_strand_id
1 'polypeptide(L)' 'FDPQTEKFQSWVIPSGGGVVRNMMANRAGNLVLACSGVNRVALVEVSKAGASQ' A
#
# COMPACT_ATOMS: atom_id res chain seq x y z
N PHE A 1 -4.37 7.82 7.49
CA PHE A 1 -4.25 9.24 7.83
C PHE A 1 -4.34 9.34 9.33
N ASP A 2 -3.32 9.89 9.97
CA ASP A 2 -3.36 10.21 11.39
C ASP A 2 -3.84 11.66 11.54
N PRO A 3 -5.05 11.91 12.08
CA PRO A 3 -5.58 13.26 12.24
C PRO A 3 -4.80 14.14 13.22
N GLN A 4 -4.04 13.55 14.15
CA GLN A 4 -3.26 14.32 15.13
C GLN A 4 -2.00 14.91 14.51
N THR A 5 -1.33 14.15 13.65
CA THR A 5 -0.07 14.56 13.00
C THR A 5 -0.26 15.04 11.56
N GLU A 6 -1.47 14.88 11.02
CA GLU A 6 -1.83 15.13 9.62
C GLU A 6 -0.97 14.35 8.61
N LYS A 7 -0.42 13.19 9.04
CA LYS A 7 0.47 12.38 8.21
C LYS A 7 -0.25 11.22 7.52
N PHE A 8 0.21 10.94 6.31
CA PHE A 8 -0.14 9.75 5.55
C PHE A 8 0.99 8.72 5.66
N GLN A 9 0.62 7.44 5.63
CA GLN A 9 1.58 6.36 5.44
C GLN A 9 1.82 6.19 3.94
N SER A 10 3.05 5.87 3.59
CA SER A 10 3.50 5.69 2.21
C SER A 10 4.37 4.45 2.11
N TRP A 11 4.22 3.72 1.02
CA TRP A 11 5.04 2.55 0.69
C TRP A 11 5.52 2.66 -0.75
N VAL A 12 6.67 2.05 -1.03
CA VAL A 12 7.12 1.83 -2.41
C VAL A 12 6.19 0.82 -3.06
N ILE A 13 5.77 1.08 -4.31
CA ILE A 13 4.94 0.14 -5.07
C ILE A 13 5.79 -1.10 -5.41
N PRO A 14 5.46 -2.31 -4.90
CA PRO A 14 6.32 -3.50 -5.03
C PRO A 14 6.57 -3.93 -6.48
N SER A 15 5.68 -3.58 -7.41
CA SER A 15 5.85 -3.87 -8.83
C SER A 15 6.94 -3.03 -9.53
N GLY A 16 7.60 -2.11 -8.81
CA GLY A 16 8.59 -1.19 -9.37
C GLY A 16 7.98 0.09 -9.97
N GLY A 17 6.71 0.40 -9.66
CA GLY A 17 6.01 1.61 -10.13
C GLY A 17 5.00 1.35 -11.25
N GLY A 18 4.60 2.44 -11.94
CA GLY A 18 3.56 2.45 -12.97
C GLY A 18 2.22 3.02 -12.48
N VAL A 19 1.16 2.80 -13.26
CA VAL A 19 -0.19 3.28 -12.92
C VAL A 19 -0.91 2.26 -12.04
N VAL A 20 -1.35 2.69 -10.85
CA VAL A 20 -2.29 1.94 -10.01
C VAL A 20 -3.71 2.39 -10.37
N ARG A 21 -4.58 1.45 -10.78
CA ARG A 21 -5.97 1.73 -11.17
C ARG A 21 -7.00 1.30 -10.14
N ASN A 22 -6.61 0.44 -9.21
CA ASN A 22 -7.45 0.00 -8.11
C ASN A 22 -6.56 -0.35 -6.90
N MET A 23 -7.08 -0.07 -5.70
CA MET A 23 -6.46 -0.40 -4.43
C MET A 23 -7.55 -0.80 -3.44
N MET A 24 -7.33 -1.89 -2.71
CA MET A 24 -8.27 -2.37 -1.70
C MET A 24 -7.57 -3.05 -0.54
N ALA A 25 -8.12 -2.92 0.66
CA ALA A 25 -7.65 -3.68 1.81
C ALA A 25 -8.15 -5.13 1.74
N ASN A 26 -7.30 -6.09 2.08
CA ASN A 26 -7.70 -7.47 2.28
C ASN A 26 -8.14 -7.71 3.74
N ARG A 27 -8.56 -8.94 4.07
CA ARG A 27 -9.01 -9.31 5.42
C ARG A 27 -7.92 -9.17 6.51
N ALA A 28 -6.66 -9.21 6.13
CA ALA A 28 -5.53 -9.02 7.05
C ALA A 28 -5.15 -7.54 7.24
N GLY A 29 -5.84 -6.62 6.57
CA GLY A 29 -5.52 -5.18 6.61
C GLY A 29 -4.39 -4.74 5.67
N ASN A 30 -3.86 -5.65 4.86
CA ASN A 30 -2.85 -5.35 3.84
C ASN A 30 -3.52 -4.80 2.57
N LEU A 31 -2.77 -4.05 1.76
CA LEU A 31 -3.30 -3.48 0.51
C LEU A 31 -2.97 -4.38 -0.67
N VAL A 32 -3.97 -4.61 -1.53
CA VAL A 32 -3.81 -5.25 -2.84
C VAL A 32 -3.95 -4.18 -3.92
N LEU A 33 -2.96 -4.10 -4.80
CA LEU A 33 -2.87 -3.08 -5.85
C LEU A 33 -2.96 -3.70 -7.24
N ALA A 34 -3.80 -3.14 -8.11
CA ALA A 34 -3.81 -3.44 -9.53
C ALA A 34 -2.87 -2.47 -10.29
N CYS A 35 -1.67 -2.93 -10.61
CA CYS A 35 -0.62 -2.15 -11.26
C CYS A 35 -0.71 -2.30 -12.80
N SER A 36 -1.67 -1.59 -13.42
CA SER A 36 -1.97 -1.72 -14.85
C SER A 36 -0.82 -1.27 -15.75
N GLY A 37 0.00 -0.30 -15.30
CA GLY A 37 1.13 0.20 -16.09
C GLY A 37 2.24 -0.82 -16.33
N VAL A 38 2.25 -1.92 -15.57
CA VAL A 38 3.26 -2.99 -15.66
C VAL A 38 2.64 -4.39 -15.70
N ASN A 39 1.32 -4.48 -15.88
CA ASN A 39 0.55 -5.74 -15.92
C ASN A 39 0.84 -6.69 -14.73
N ARG A 40 0.77 -6.17 -13.49
CA ARG A 40 1.00 -6.94 -12.25
C ARG A 40 -0.04 -6.64 -11.17
N VAL A 41 -0.12 -7.55 -10.20
CA VAL A 41 -0.77 -7.34 -8.91
C VAL A 41 0.29 -7.29 -7.82
N ALA A 42 0.20 -6.33 -6.90
CA ALA A 42 1.14 -6.19 -5.79
C ALA A 42 0.41 -6.29 -4.43
N LEU A 43 1.11 -6.86 -3.44
CA LEU A 43 0.68 -6.89 -2.05
C LEU A 43 1.57 -5.94 -1.24
N VAL A 44 0.96 -5.00 -0.52
CA VAL A 44 1.64 -4.13 0.44
C VAL A 44 1.26 -4.58 1.84
N GLU A 45 2.26 -4.98 2.61
CA GLU A 45 2.09 -5.31 4.02
C GLU A 45 2.03 -4.02 4.84
N VAL A 46 0.86 -3.74 5.40
CA VAL A 46 0.63 -2.55 6.22
C VAL A 46 0.97 -2.93 7.65
N SER A 47 2.24 -2.79 8.03
CA SER A 47 2.60 -2.81 9.43
C SER A 47 2.03 -1.55 10.11
N LYS A 48 1.59 -1.67 11.37
CA LYS A 48 1.41 -0.49 12.21
C LYS A 48 2.78 0.16 12.31
N ALA A 49 2.97 1.29 11.63
CA ALA A 49 4.10 2.17 11.88
C ALA A 49 4.02 2.58 13.36
N GLY A 50 4.79 1.89 14.19
CA GLY A 50 4.65 1.84 15.64
C GLY A 50 5.10 0.51 16.29
N ALA A 51 5.27 -0.56 15.52
CA ALA A 51 6.01 -1.75 15.98
C ALA A 51 7.24 -1.95 15.09
N SER A 52 8.41 -1.60 15.64
CA SER A 52 9.71 -2.05 15.18
C SER A 52 9.66 -3.55 14.86
N GLN A 53 10.05 -3.90 13.64
CA GLN A 53 10.98 -4.99 13.31
C GLN A 53 11.75 -4.60 12.05
#